data_AF-A0A2V5ISJ5-F1
#
_entry.id   AF-A0A2V5ISJ5-F1
#
_cell.length_a   1.000
_cell.length_b   1.000
_cell.length_c   1.000
_cell.angle_alpha   90.00
_cell.angle_beta   90.00
_cell.angle_gamma   90.00
#
_symmetry.space_group_name_H-M   'P 1'
#
loop_
_entity.id
_entity.type
_entity.pdbx_description
1 polymer ?
#
loop_
_entity_poly.entity_id
_entity_poly.type
_entity_poly.pdbx_seq_one_letter_code
_entity_poly.pdbx_strand_id
1 'polypeptide(L)'
;ATMPSDLLKPLAVFARQPQSQRYIKAIRNLGDAWRSLAEEPLPESDATSILVETNFDLIVKIKNAKEEQSSSSSPVIVEISTREPLVTPNEESSVSEPPRHYRIFADWGTDFIWRDFDDLRGEEGDCMLEAEEILCSPFYPPSVFEHYDAWVETYTENFNQRRNKTGDFHASTFANVAEEVAWNVAGYLLAWRIAMAPDVGSIEFSAGVSKYMIEKGEETSVTLAFLQDQAELLAKGEPVA
;
A
#
# COMPACT_ATOMS: atom_id res chain seq x y z
N ALA A 1 -0.20 14.45 22.81
CA ALA A 1 -1.47 14.21 22.10
C ALA A 1 -1.56 12.76 21.67
N THR A 2 -2.68 12.10 21.91
CA THR A 2 -2.98 10.73 21.42
C THR A 2 -3.39 10.83 19.95
N MET A 3 -2.91 9.93 19.07
CA MET A 3 -3.46 9.87 17.70
C MET A 3 -4.98 9.70 17.78
N PRO A 4 -5.77 10.28 16.87
CA PRO A 4 -7.19 9.95 16.80
C PRO A 4 -7.27 8.43 16.61
N SER A 5 -7.79 7.72 17.61
CA SER A 5 -7.86 6.25 17.62
C SER A 5 -8.56 5.69 16.37
N ASP A 6 -9.40 6.52 15.77
CA ASP A 6 -10.19 6.19 14.60
C ASP A 6 -9.37 6.12 13.32
N LEU A 7 -8.31 6.93 13.18
CA LEU A 7 -7.43 6.94 12.01
C LEU A 7 -6.64 5.64 11.85
N LEU A 8 -6.41 4.92 12.96
CA LEU A 8 -5.64 3.68 12.98
C LEU A 8 -6.50 2.43 12.85
N LYS A 9 -7.84 2.58 12.85
CA LYS A 9 -8.76 1.45 12.68
C LYS A 9 -8.50 0.65 11.40
N PRO A 10 -8.22 1.24 10.23
CA PRO A 10 -7.90 0.48 9.02
C PRO A 10 -6.70 -0.44 9.20
N LEU A 11 -5.63 0.04 9.85
CA LEU A 11 -4.45 -0.78 10.15
C LEU A 11 -4.78 -1.89 11.15
N ALA A 12 -5.63 -1.62 12.15
CA ALA A 12 -6.06 -2.65 13.11
C ALA A 12 -6.94 -3.73 12.46
N VAL A 13 -7.77 -3.35 11.48
CA VAL A 13 -8.56 -4.29 10.68
C VAL A 13 -7.65 -5.13 9.79
N PHE A 14 -6.75 -4.49 9.03
CA PHE A 14 -5.73 -5.17 8.24
C PHE A 14 -4.92 -6.18 9.09
N ALA A 15 -4.50 -5.78 10.28
CA ALA A 15 -3.78 -6.64 11.22
C ALA A 15 -4.60 -7.86 11.69
N ARG A 16 -5.93 -7.79 11.72
CA ARG A 16 -6.77 -8.89 12.21
C ARG A 16 -7.34 -9.76 11.10
N GLN A 17 -7.31 -9.29 9.86
CA GLN A 17 -7.90 -10.03 8.74
C GLN A 17 -7.02 -11.22 8.34
N PRO A 18 -7.58 -12.44 8.20
CA PRO A 18 -6.81 -13.63 7.84
C PRO A 18 -6.08 -13.48 6.50
N GLN A 19 -6.73 -12.90 5.49
CA GLN A 19 -6.14 -12.68 4.16
C GLN A 19 -4.91 -11.77 4.21
N SER A 20 -4.81 -10.91 5.22
CA SER A 20 -3.75 -9.93 5.34
C SER A 20 -2.50 -10.45 6.02
N GLN A 21 -2.58 -11.59 6.72
CA GLN A 21 -1.45 -12.11 7.51
C GLN A 21 -0.22 -12.41 6.66
N ARG A 22 -0.41 -12.79 5.39
CA ARG A 22 0.71 -13.01 4.46
C ARG A 22 1.53 -11.76 4.20
N TYR A 23 0.94 -10.56 4.27
CA TYR A 23 1.64 -9.30 4.00
C TYR A 23 2.43 -8.79 5.20
N ILE A 24 2.09 -9.25 6.40
CA ILE A 24 2.59 -8.67 7.64
C ILE A 24 3.77 -9.49 8.14
N LYS A 25 4.90 -8.80 8.36
CA LYS A 25 6.06 -9.34 9.05
C LYS A 25 6.00 -9.05 10.53
N ALA A 26 5.74 -7.79 10.88
CA ALA A 26 5.57 -7.34 12.26
C ALA A 26 4.73 -6.07 12.30
N ILE A 27 3.93 -5.91 13.36
CA ILE A 27 3.27 -4.66 13.70
C ILE A 27 3.60 -4.35 15.15
N ARG A 28 3.84 -3.09 15.49
CA ARG A 28 4.17 -2.67 16.86
C ARG A 28 3.38 -1.43 17.23
N ASN A 29 3.05 -1.30 18.52
CA ASN A 29 2.36 -0.15 19.12
C ASN A 29 0.98 0.19 18.51
N LEU A 30 0.35 -0.75 17.80
CA LEU A 30 -1.03 -0.62 17.28
C LEU A 30 -2.10 -0.94 18.35
N GLY A 31 -1.76 -0.81 19.63
CA GLY A 31 -2.62 -1.15 20.77
C GLY A 31 -2.93 -2.65 20.88
N ASP A 32 -4.06 -2.99 21.50
CA ASP A 32 -4.54 -4.38 21.70
C ASP A 32 -4.93 -5.10 20.40
N ALA A 33 -4.64 -4.51 19.23
CA ALA A 33 -4.98 -5.08 17.93
C ALA A 33 -4.09 -6.26 17.52
N TRP A 34 -2.86 -6.37 18.05
CA TRP A 34 -1.81 -7.22 17.45
C TRP A 34 -1.04 -8.14 18.43
N ARG A 35 -1.58 -8.50 19.60
CA ARG A 35 -0.86 -9.37 20.56
C ARG A 35 -0.78 -10.84 20.08
N SER A 36 0.13 -11.17 19.16
CA SER A 36 0.46 -12.58 18.85
C SER A 36 1.90 -12.89 18.44
N LEU A 37 2.82 -11.91 18.37
CA LEU A 37 4.24 -12.19 18.08
C LEU A 37 5.11 -11.64 19.22
N ALA A 38 6.11 -12.43 19.64
CA ALA A 38 7.04 -12.04 20.70
C ALA A 38 7.70 -10.70 20.35
N GLU A 39 7.46 -9.67 21.17
CA GLU A 39 7.99 -8.34 20.94
C GLU A 39 9.48 -8.30 21.28
N GLU A 40 10.31 -8.12 20.26
CA GLU A 40 11.69 -7.68 20.46
C GLU A 40 11.67 -6.19 20.84
N PRO A 41 12.40 -5.77 21.90
CA PRO A 41 12.33 -4.39 22.39
C PRO A 41 12.79 -3.40 21.31
N LEU A 42 11.94 -2.39 21.06
CA LEU A 42 12.27 -1.27 20.18
C LEU A 42 13.29 -0.32 20.84
N PRO A 43 14.08 0.44 20.06
CA PRO A 43 14.82 1.59 20.57
C PRO A 43 13.87 2.58 21.25
N GLU A 44 14.32 3.27 22.31
CA GLU A 44 13.49 4.22 23.07
C GLU A 44 12.87 5.33 22.19
N SER A 45 13.52 5.68 21.08
CA SER A 45 13.01 6.65 20.09
C SER A 45 11.70 6.22 19.41
N ASP A 46 11.39 4.93 19.46
CA ASP A 46 10.32 4.30 18.67
C ASP A 46 9.16 3.82 19.55
N ALA A 47 9.30 3.95 20.87
CA ALA A 47 8.31 3.52 21.86
C ALA A 47 6.94 4.19 21.69
N THR A 48 6.87 5.35 21.03
CA THR A 48 5.61 6.07 20.77
C THR A 48 5.19 6.05 19.30
N SER A 49 5.85 5.25 18.47
CA SER A 49 5.58 5.15 17.03
C SER A 49 4.91 3.84 16.67
N ILE A 50 3.93 3.89 15.77
CA ILE A 50 3.36 2.69 15.18
C ILE A 50 4.29 2.25 14.06
N LEU A 51 4.63 0.97 14.07
CA LEU A 51 5.49 0.37 13.07
C LEU A 51 4.73 -0.75 12.37
N VAL A 52 4.73 -0.73 11.04
CA VAL A 52 4.23 -1.81 10.18
C VAL A 52 5.39 -2.25 9.30
N GLU A 53 5.84 -3.49 9.49
CA GLU A 53 6.85 -4.15 8.69
C GLU A 53 6.17 -5.22 7.85
N THR A 54 6.47 -5.25 6.56
CA THR A 54 5.84 -6.17 5.61
C THR A 54 6.79 -7.28 5.16
N ASN A 55 6.24 -8.36 4.59
CA ASN A 55 7.03 -9.46 4.01
C ASN A 55 7.59 -9.13 2.61
N PHE A 56 7.22 -7.96 2.06
CA PHE A 56 7.69 -7.45 0.77
C PHE A 56 8.60 -6.21 0.93
N ASP A 57 9.38 -6.16 2.02
CA ASP A 57 10.45 -5.17 2.22
C ASP A 57 9.98 -3.70 2.28
N LEU A 58 8.79 -3.47 2.83
CA LEU A 58 8.32 -2.14 3.22
C LEU A 58 8.24 -2.00 4.74
N ILE A 59 8.72 -0.88 5.25
CA ILE A 59 8.55 -0.44 6.63
C ILE A 59 7.83 0.91 6.62
N VAL A 60 6.67 0.97 7.28
CA VAL A 60 5.90 2.20 7.52
C VAL A 60 5.95 2.53 9.00
N LYS A 61 6.32 3.77 9.32
CA LYS A 61 6.41 4.27 10.69
C LYS A 61 5.58 5.53 10.85
N ILE A 62 4.61 5.49 11.76
CA ILE A 62 3.71 6.61 12.05
C ILE A 62 4.03 7.15 13.43
N LYS A 63 4.45 8.42 13.49
CA LYS A 63 4.84 9.13 14.72
C LYS A 63 3.90 10.28 14.99
N ASN A 64 3.57 10.50 16.26
CA ASN A 64 3.10 11.81 16.68
C ASN A 64 4.29 12.76 16.80
N ALA A 65 4.32 13.82 15.99
CA ALA A 65 5.18 14.96 16.22
C ALA A 65 4.84 15.54 17.61
N LYS A 66 5.76 15.42 18.57
CA LYS A 66 5.63 16.14 19.85
C LYS A 66 5.58 17.64 19.55
N GLU A 67 4.79 18.37 20.33
CA GLU A 67 4.60 19.84 20.32
C GLU A 67 5.89 20.65 20.64
N GLU A 68 7.06 20.19 20.24
CA GLU A 68 8.27 20.99 20.33
C GLU A 68 8.46 21.70 18.99
N GLN A 69 7.81 22.86 18.88
CA GLN A 69 7.91 23.90 17.84
C GLN A 69 6.77 23.93 16.79
N SER A 70 5.76 24.75 17.13
CA SER A 70 5.16 25.79 16.29
C SER A 70 4.65 25.42 14.88
N SER A 71 3.32 25.48 14.74
CA SER A 71 2.59 26.02 13.58
C SER A 71 2.48 25.18 12.29
N SER A 72 2.70 23.87 12.31
CA SER A 72 2.37 22.98 11.18
C SER A 72 1.10 22.16 11.48
N SER A 73 0.18 22.10 10.52
CA SER A 73 -1.22 21.67 10.67
C SER A 73 -1.45 20.16 10.74
N SER A 74 -0.42 19.33 10.91
CA SER A 74 -0.59 17.89 11.12
C SER A 74 0.37 17.37 12.20
N PRO A 75 -0.14 16.91 13.37
CA PRO A 75 0.70 16.40 14.45
C PRO A 75 1.23 14.99 14.19
N VAL A 76 1.05 14.44 12.99
CA VAL A 76 1.42 13.08 12.62
C VAL A 76 2.43 13.13 11.47
N ILE A 77 3.51 12.38 11.60
CA ILE A 77 4.55 12.20 10.58
C ILE A 77 4.57 10.73 10.19
N VAL A 78 4.56 10.46 8.90
CA VAL A 78 4.70 9.12 8.33
C VAL A 78 6.05 9.02 7.64
N GLU A 79 6.82 8.01 7.99
CA GLU A 79 8.10 7.66 7.37
C GLU A 79 7.94 6.32 6.66
N ILE A 80 8.41 6.23 5.41
CA ILE A 80 8.38 5.02 4.60
C ILE A 80 9.80 4.67 4.18
N SER A 81 10.17 3.41 4.32
CA SER A 81 11.52 2.93 4.03
C SER A 81 11.54 1.46 3.61
N THR A 82 12.65 1.04 3.00
CA THR A 82 12.96 -0.35 2.63
C THR A 82 14.22 -0.79 3.39
N ARG A 83 14.42 -2.10 3.61
CA ARG A 83 15.59 -2.61 4.37
C ARG A 83 16.82 -2.77 3.49
N GLU A 84 16.62 -3.20 2.25
CA GLU A 84 17.71 -3.28 1.30
C GLU A 84 17.90 -1.91 0.62
N PRO A 85 19.13 -1.36 0.59
CA PRO A 85 19.41 -0.24 -0.30
C PRO A 85 19.15 -0.74 -1.72
N LEU A 86 18.13 -0.16 -2.35
CA LEU A 86 17.85 -0.37 -3.77
C LEU A 86 19.16 -0.21 -4.52
N VAL A 87 19.56 -1.24 -5.27
CA VAL A 87 20.87 -1.33 -5.94
C VAL A 87 21.18 0.04 -6.55
N THR A 88 22.20 0.73 -6.02
CA THR A 88 22.67 1.97 -6.63
C THR A 88 23.10 1.63 -8.04
N PRO A 89 22.53 2.26 -9.08
CA PRO A 89 22.98 2.04 -10.44
C PRO A 89 24.48 2.32 -10.47
N ASN A 90 25.25 1.35 -10.93
CA ASN A 90 26.68 1.50 -11.15
C ASN A 90 26.88 2.80 -11.97
N GLU A 91 27.73 3.72 -11.52
CA GLU A 91 27.96 5.06 -12.09
C GLU A 91 28.45 5.08 -13.56
N GLU A 92 28.44 3.96 -14.27
CA GLU A 92 29.04 3.78 -15.59
C GLU A 92 28.04 3.70 -16.76
N SER A 93 26.74 3.93 -16.56
CA SER A 93 25.78 4.01 -17.68
C SER A 93 25.23 5.42 -17.86
N SER A 94 25.77 6.05 -18.89
CA SER A 94 25.30 7.30 -19.50
C SER A 94 23.82 7.23 -19.90
N VAL A 95 23.07 8.26 -19.50
CA VAL A 95 21.62 8.48 -19.67
C VAL A 95 20.77 7.71 -18.66
N SER A 96 20.53 8.31 -17.48
CA SER A 96 19.43 7.85 -16.61
C SER A 96 18.12 8.11 -17.35
N GLU A 97 17.40 7.05 -17.70
CA GLU A 97 16.04 7.21 -18.20
C GLU A 97 15.19 8.02 -17.20
N PRO A 98 14.26 8.86 -17.69
CA PRO A 98 13.34 9.54 -16.78
C PRO A 98 12.54 8.50 -15.97
N PRO A 99 12.28 8.78 -14.68
CA PRO A 99 11.42 7.93 -13.86
C PRO A 99 10.08 7.67 -14.55
N ARG A 100 9.54 6.47 -14.35
CA ARG A 100 8.26 6.03 -14.89
C ARG A 100 7.14 6.21 -13.88
N HIS A 101 5.95 6.49 -14.37
CA HIS A 101 4.73 6.69 -13.61
C HIS A 101 3.73 5.57 -13.91
N TYR A 102 3.04 5.13 -12.89
CA TYR A 102 2.13 3.99 -12.97
C TYR A 102 0.78 4.30 -12.35
N ARG A 103 -0.21 3.49 -12.69
CA ARG A 103 -1.54 3.50 -12.11
C ARG A 103 -1.84 2.09 -11.62
N ILE A 104 -2.34 1.98 -10.39
CA ILE A 104 -2.74 0.71 -9.79
C ILE A 104 -4.21 0.80 -9.40
N PHE A 105 -5.06 0.02 -10.06
CA PHE A 105 -6.49 -0.02 -9.80
C PHE A 105 -7.06 -1.40 -10.13
N ALA A 106 -8.07 -1.82 -9.37
CA ALA A 106 -8.68 -3.12 -9.59
C ALA A 106 -9.45 -3.14 -10.92
N ASP A 107 -8.97 -3.93 -11.88
CA ASP A 107 -9.63 -4.16 -13.16
C ASP A 107 -9.63 -5.65 -13.48
N TRP A 108 -10.82 -6.25 -13.41
CA TRP A 108 -10.97 -7.70 -13.50
C TRP A 108 -10.44 -8.23 -14.83
N GLY A 109 -9.59 -9.27 -14.75
CA GLY A 109 -8.96 -9.88 -15.92
C GLY A 109 -7.62 -9.24 -16.29
N THR A 110 -7.06 -8.38 -15.44
CA THR A 110 -5.74 -7.75 -15.60
C THR A 110 -4.92 -7.88 -14.32
N ASP A 111 -3.65 -7.49 -14.41
CA ASP A 111 -2.71 -7.44 -13.29
C ASP A 111 -2.78 -6.13 -12.47
N PHE A 112 -3.78 -5.27 -12.73
CA PHE A 112 -4.06 -4.01 -12.03
C PHE A 112 -3.00 -2.91 -12.17
N ILE A 113 -1.79 -3.20 -12.62
CA ILE A 113 -0.71 -2.23 -12.83
C ILE A 113 -0.63 -1.81 -14.29
N TRP A 114 -0.67 -0.49 -14.50
CA TRP A 114 -0.70 0.12 -15.82
C TRP A 114 0.34 1.24 -15.85
N ARG A 115 0.98 1.46 -16.99
CA ARG A 115 1.77 2.66 -17.24
C ARG A 115 0.84 3.88 -17.30
N ASP A 116 1.34 5.03 -16.86
CA ASP A 116 0.68 6.29 -17.17
C ASP A 116 0.66 6.51 -18.71
N PHE A 117 -0.43 7.08 -19.22
CA PHE A 117 -0.56 7.31 -20.66
C PHE A 117 0.45 8.33 -21.16
N ASP A 118 0.79 9.32 -20.35
CA ASP A 118 1.75 10.38 -20.69
C ASP A 118 3.20 9.85 -20.70
N ASP A 119 3.41 8.65 -20.15
CA ASP A 119 4.70 7.98 -20.03
C ASP A 119 4.99 6.98 -21.16
N LEU A 120 4.03 6.75 -22.06
CA LEU A 120 4.22 5.86 -23.21
C LEU A 120 5.21 6.47 -24.20
N ARG A 121 6.29 5.72 -24.47
CA ARG A 121 7.25 6.08 -25.53
C ARG A 121 6.73 5.56 -26.88
N GLY A 122 7.15 6.18 -27.98
CA GLY A 122 6.61 5.89 -29.32
C GLY A 122 6.81 4.45 -29.84
N GLU A 123 7.64 3.64 -29.19
CA GLU A 123 7.86 2.23 -29.50
C GLU A 123 7.06 1.28 -28.60
N GLU A 124 6.45 1.81 -27.55
CA GLU A 124 5.69 1.06 -26.55
C GLU A 124 4.23 0.90 -27.02
N GLY A 125 3.70 -0.31 -26.91
CA GLY A 125 2.41 -0.68 -27.49
C GLY A 125 1.21 -0.21 -26.67
N ASP A 126 1.02 -0.81 -25.49
CA ASP A 126 -0.09 -0.55 -24.58
C ASP A 126 0.42 -0.09 -23.21
N CYS A 127 -0.44 0.59 -22.46
CA CYS A 127 -0.25 0.96 -21.08
C CYS A 127 -0.53 -0.20 -20.11
N MET A 128 -1.25 -1.24 -20.53
CA MET A 128 -1.41 -2.46 -19.73
C MET A 128 -0.08 -3.22 -19.68
N LEU A 129 0.38 -3.53 -18.47
CA LEU A 129 1.64 -4.24 -18.24
C LEU A 129 1.36 -5.56 -17.53
N GLU A 130 2.14 -6.58 -17.83
CA GLU A 130 2.21 -7.77 -17.00
C GLU A 130 3.00 -7.41 -15.73
N ALA A 131 2.49 -7.76 -14.55
CA ALA A 131 3.14 -7.38 -13.30
C ALA A 131 4.57 -7.94 -13.19
N GLU A 132 4.82 -9.11 -13.78
CA GLU A 132 6.15 -9.75 -13.83
C GLU A 132 7.19 -8.84 -14.50
N GLU A 133 6.82 -8.11 -15.57
CA GLU A 133 7.74 -7.25 -16.32
C GLU A 133 8.31 -6.09 -15.48
N ILE A 134 7.56 -5.65 -14.47
CA ILE A 134 7.94 -4.53 -13.59
C ILE A 134 8.52 -5.06 -12.28
N LEU A 135 7.81 -5.99 -11.66
CA LEU A 135 8.05 -6.40 -10.27
C LEU A 135 9.12 -7.48 -10.14
N CYS A 136 9.55 -8.12 -11.23
CA CYS A 136 10.73 -8.98 -11.26
C CYS A 136 12.01 -8.25 -11.68
N SER A 137 11.99 -6.92 -11.76
CA SER A 137 13.19 -6.11 -11.99
C SER A 137 14.18 -6.24 -10.80
N PRO A 138 15.48 -5.97 -11.02
CA PRO A 138 16.49 -6.07 -9.95
C PRO A 138 16.30 -5.07 -8.80
N PHE A 139 15.35 -4.13 -8.89
CA PHE A 139 15.01 -3.20 -7.82
C PHE A 139 14.10 -3.81 -6.75
N TYR A 140 13.52 -4.97 -7.02
CA TYR A 140 12.56 -5.61 -6.12
C TYR A 140 13.07 -6.97 -5.64
N PRO A 141 12.96 -7.27 -4.33
CA PRO A 141 13.09 -8.65 -3.89
C PRO A 141 11.93 -9.47 -4.50
N PRO A 142 12.13 -10.78 -4.77
CA PRO A 142 11.10 -11.63 -5.36
C PRO A 142 9.76 -11.61 -4.61
N SER A 143 9.80 -11.37 -3.29
CA SER A 143 8.60 -11.28 -2.47
C SER A 143 7.67 -10.13 -2.86
N VAL A 144 8.13 -9.06 -3.53
CA VAL A 144 7.22 -8.00 -4.00
C VAL A 144 6.24 -8.55 -5.03
N PHE A 145 6.74 -9.24 -6.05
CA PHE A 145 5.90 -9.87 -7.07
C PHE A 145 4.98 -10.93 -6.47
N GLU A 146 5.51 -11.84 -5.65
CA GLU A 146 4.71 -12.91 -5.02
C GLU A 146 3.53 -12.36 -4.20
N HIS A 147 3.74 -11.27 -3.46
CA HIS A 147 2.68 -10.67 -2.64
C HIS A 147 1.72 -9.82 -3.48
N TYR A 148 2.21 -9.18 -4.53
CA TYR A 148 1.39 -8.44 -5.47
C TYR A 148 0.43 -9.37 -6.23
N ASP A 149 0.96 -10.46 -6.80
CA ASP A 149 0.19 -11.49 -7.49
C ASP A 149 -0.91 -12.07 -6.57
N ALA A 150 -0.53 -12.46 -5.35
CA ALA A 150 -1.48 -12.90 -4.32
C ALA A 150 -2.58 -11.87 -3.99
N TRP A 151 -2.27 -10.57 -4.07
CA TRP A 151 -3.24 -9.49 -3.84
C TRP A 151 -4.24 -9.36 -5.01
N VAL A 152 -3.76 -9.51 -6.25
CA VAL A 152 -4.59 -9.56 -7.47
C VAL A 152 -5.47 -10.81 -7.47
N GLU A 153 -4.91 -11.98 -7.16
CA GLU A 153 -5.64 -13.25 -7.06
C GLU A 153 -6.80 -13.18 -6.06
N THR A 154 -6.59 -12.53 -4.91
CA THR A 154 -7.63 -12.38 -3.88
C THR A 154 -8.83 -11.62 -4.43
N TYR A 155 -8.62 -10.53 -5.18
CA TYR A 155 -9.70 -9.80 -5.83
C TYR A 155 -10.39 -10.66 -6.90
N THR A 156 -9.60 -11.34 -7.74
CA THR A 156 -10.10 -12.15 -8.85
C THR A 156 -10.97 -13.31 -8.36
N GLU A 157 -10.56 -14.02 -7.32
CA GLU A 157 -11.35 -15.12 -6.75
C GLU A 157 -12.65 -14.59 -6.13
N ASN A 158 -12.58 -13.48 -5.39
CA ASN A 158 -13.74 -12.85 -4.80
C ASN A 158 -14.76 -12.37 -5.85
N PHE A 159 -14.28 -11.70 -6.91
CA PHE A 159 -15.10 -11.29 -8.05
C PHE A 159 -15.73 -12.51 -8.71
N ASN A 160 -14.94 -13.57 -8.95
CA ASN A 160 -15.44 -14.80 -9.55
C ASN A 160 -16.53 -15.46 -8.70
N GLN A 161 -16.32 -15.56 -7.39
CA GLN A 161 -17.26 -16.17 -6.46
C GLN A 161 -18.56 -15.39 -6.33
N ARG A 162 -18.48 -14.06 -6.27
CA ARG A 162 -19.63 -13.22 -5.91
C ARG A 162 -20.37 -12.63 -7.09
N ARG A 163 -19.71 -12.49 -8.25
CA ARG A 163 -20.30 -11.93 -9.47
C ARG A 163 -20.40 -12.96 -10.58
N ASN A 164 -19.28 -13.57 -11.00
CA ASN A 164 -19.31 -14.48 -12.17
C ASN A 164 -20.11 -15.76 -11.89
N LYS A 165 -19.92 -16.41 -10.73
CA LYS A 165 -20.64 -17.65 -10.38
C LYS A 165 -22.11 -17.41 -10.05
N THR A 166 -22.48 -16.21 -9.58
CA THR A 166 -23.86 -15.87 -9.17
C THR A 166 -24.66 -15.20 -10.28
N GLY A 167 -23.98 -14.56 -11.24
CA GLY A 167 -24.57 -13.66 -12.23
C GLY A 167 -24.92 -12.26 -11.70
N ASP A 168 -24.61 -11.96 -10.44
CA ASP A 168 -24.92 -10.66 -9.82
C ASP A 168 -23.72 -9.71 -9.92
N PHE A 169 -23.64 -8.97 -11.02
CA PHE A 169 -22.58 -7.98 -11.26
C PHE A 169 -22.75 -6.69 -10.45
N HIS A 170 -23.83 -6.54 -9.69
CA HIS A 170 -24.03 -5.42 -8.77
C HIS A 170 -23.58 -5.73 -7.33
N ALA A 171 -23.31 -7.00 -7.01
CA ALA A 171 -22.79 -7.40 -5.71
C ALA A 171 -21.39 -6.81 -5.49
N SER A 172 -21.07 -6.36 -4.27
CA SER A 172 -19.67 -5.98 -3.96
C SER A 172 -18.73 -7.17 -4.13
N THR A 173 -17.51 -6.88 -4.60
CA THR A 173 -16.42 -7.86 -4.72
C THR A 173 -16.06 -8.46 -3.37
N PHE A 174 -16.15 -7.72 -2.26
CA PHE A 174 -15.83 -8.25 -0.92
C PHE A 174 -17.10 -8.63 -0.15
N ALA A 175 -17.00 -9.60 0.76
CA ALA A 175 -18.17 -10.03 1.52
C ALA A 175 -18.59 -9.00 2.59
N ASN A 176 -17.62 -8.26 3.11
CA ASN A 176 -17.83 -7.21 4.10
C ASN A 176 -16.77 -6.11 3.98
N VAL A 177 -17.03 -4.97 4.61
CA VAL A 177 -16.13 -3.80 4.57
C VAL A 177 -14.77 -4.10 5.18
N ALA A 178 -14.72 -4.95 6.21
CA ALA A 178 -13.46 -5.22 6.87
C ALA A 178 -12.50 -6.00 5.96
N GLU A 179 -13.02 -6.89 5.09
CA GLU A 179 -12.24 -7.53 4.03
C GLU A 179 -11.79 -6.53 2.97
N GLU A 180 -12.69 -5.65 2.50
CA GLU A 180 -12.35 -4.63 1.50
C GLU A 180 -11.26 -3.68 2.02
N VAL A 181 -11.41 -3.15 3.23
CA VAL A 181 -10.44 -2.24 3.85
C VAL A 181 -9.09 -2.93 4.04
N ALA A 182 -9.09 -4.19 4.46
CA ALA A 182 -7.84 -4.92 4.61
C ALA A 182 -7.16 -5.22 3.26
N TRP A 183 -7.94 -5.45 2.21
CA TRP A 183 -7.42 -5.60 0.85
C TRP A 183 -6.89 -4.26 0.30
N ASN A 184 -7.59 -3.15 0.53
CA ASN A 184 -7.14 -1.80 0.16
C ASN A 184 -5.84 -1.42 0.88
N VAL A 185 -5.73 -1.70 2.18
CA VAL A 185 -4.50 -1.44 2.95
C VAL A 185 -3.34 -2.27 2.42
N ALA A 186 -3.56 -3.54 2.05
CA ALA A 186 -2.52 -4.37 1.43
C ALA A 186 -2.03 -3.76 0.11
N GLY A 187 -2.96 -3.38 -0.77
CA GLY A 187 -2.65 -2.74 -2.06
C GLY A 187 -1.93 -1.41 -1.91
N TYR A 188 -2.34 -0.59 -0.94
CA TYR A 188 -1.69 0.68 -0.63
C TYR A 188 -0.23 0.50 -0.18
N LEU A 189 0.04 -0.50 0.68
CA LEU A 189 1.40 -0.82 1.09
C LEU A 189 2.24 -1.36 -0.08
N LEU A 190 1.67 -2.21 -0.93
CA LEU A 190 2.35 -2.68 -2.15
C LEU A 190 2.68 -1.50 -3.10
N ALA A 191 1.73 -0.58 -3.30
CA ALA A 191 1.95 0.61 -4.12
C ALA A 191 3.09 1.47 -3.55
N TRP A 192 3.15 1.72 -2.24
CA TRP A 192 4.31 2.38 -1.64
C TRP A 192 5.61 1.63 -1.88
N ARG A 193 5.62 0.30 -1.77
CA ARG A 193 6.84 -0.46 -2.04
C ARG A 193 7.34 -0.29 -3.47
N ILE A 194 6.42 -0.25 -4.42
CA ILE A 194 6.75 -0.02 -5.84
C ILE A 194 7.25 1.42 -6.01
N ALA A 195 6.55 2.41 -5.45
CA ALA A 195 6.93 3.82 -5.54
C ALA A 195 8.32 4.12 -4.94
N MET A 196 8.80 3.31 -3.98
CA MET A 196 10.13 3.49 -3.41
C MET A 196 11.28 3.17 -4.38
N ALA A 197 11.05 2.38 -5.44
CA ALA A 197 12.09 2.03 -6.41
C ALA A 197 12.66 3.27 -7.13
N PRO A 198 13.95 3.29 -7.49
CA PRO A 198 14.63 4.49 -7.96
C PRO A 198 14.13 4.95 -9.35
N ASP A 199 13.62 4.03 -10.15
CA ASP A 199 13.09 4.23 -11.50
C ASP A 199 11.60 4.58 -11.53
N VAL A 200 10.94 4.62 -10.36
CA VAL A 200 9.53 5.00 -10.23
C VAL A 200 9.43 6.45 -9.75
N GLY A 201 8.71 7.26 -10.54
CA GLY A 201 8.40 8.65 -10.24
C GLY A 201 7.19 8.78 -9.31
N SER A 202 6.06 8.20 -9.71
CA SER A 202 4.83 8.19 -8.90
C SER A 202 3.90 7.02 -9.26
N ILE A 203 2.93 6.78 -8.38
CA ILE A 203 1.86 5.80 -8.59
C ILE A 203 0.51 6.42 -8.24
N GLU A 204 -0.43 6.47 -9.19
CA GLU A 204 -1.83 6.70 -8.87
C GLU A 204 -2.47 5.39 -8.37
N PHE A 205 -2.66 5.25 -7.07
CA PHE A 205 -3.35 4.11 -6.47
C PHE A 205 -4.84 4.42 -6.31
N SER A 206 -5.71 3.53 -6.77
CA SER A 206 -7.17 3.65 -6.61
C SER A 206 -7.70 2.65 -5.58
N ALA A 207 -8.46 3.14 -4.60
CA ALA A 207 -9.23 2.32 -3.66
C ALA A 207 -10.70 2.70 -3.77
N GLY A 208 -11.47 1.90 -4.50
CA GLY A 208 -12.83 2.26 -4.90
C GLY A 208 -12.83 3.49 -5.80
N VAL A 209 -13.54 4.54 -5.38
CA VAL A 209 -13.62 5.82 -6.13
C VAL A 209 -12.55 6.83 -5.75
N SER A 210 -11.84 6.60 -4.64
CA SER A 210 -10.75 7.49 -4.18
C SER A 210 -9.46 7.15 -4.90
N LYS A 211 -8.69 8.18 -5.24
CA LYS A 211 -7.39 8.09 -5.90
C LYS A 211 -6.32 8.78 -5.05
N TYR A 212 -5.16 8.16 -4.98
CA TYR A 212 -4.04 8.61 -4.16
C TYR A 212 -2.79 8.69 -5.03
N MET A 213 -2.19 9.87 -5.14
CA MET A 213 -0.91 10.03 -5.82
C MET A 213 0.20 9.70 -4.83
N ILE A 214 0.84 8.56 -5.01
CA ILE A 214 1.93 8.08 -4.17
C ILE A 214 3.25 8.50 -4.80
N GLU A 215 3.95 9.42 -4.14
CA GLU A 215 5.25 9.94 -4.56
C GLU A 215 6.16 10.18 -3.35
N LYS A 216 7.47 10.04 -3.54
CA LYS A 216 8.46 10.26 -2.47
C LYS A 216 8.41 11.71 -2.01
N GLY A 217 8.35 11.93 -0.70
CA GLY A 217 8.18 13.25 -0.08
C GLY A 217 6.75 13.59 0.34
N GLU A 218 5.75 12.86 -0.15
CA GLU A 218 4.32 13.04 0.19
C GLU A 218 3.79 11.93 1.11
N GLU A 219 4.67 11.19 1.79
CA GLU A 219 4.31 10.02 2.61
C GLU A 219 3.25 10.34 3.66
N THR A 220 3.40 11.50 4.30
CA THR A 220 2.52 11.94 5.39
C THR A 220 1.15 12.36 4.88
N SER A 221 1.09 13.26 3.90
CA SER A 221 -0.18 13.81 3.38
C SER A 221 -1.06 12.69 2.81
N VAL A 222 -0.47 11.85 1.96
CA VAL A 222 -1.18 10.78 1.24
C VAL A 222 -1.62 9.67 2.18
N THR A 223 -0.77 9.26 3.12
CA THR A 223 -1.13 8.18 4.08
C THR A 223 -2.21 8.62 5.04
N LEU A 224 -2.19 9.86 5.51
CA LEU A 224 -3.25 10.36 6.38
C LEU A 224 -4.59 10.45 5.63
N ALA A 225 -4.59 10.92 4.38
CA ALA A 225 -5.78 10.96 3.55
C ALA A 225 -6.35 9.54 3.30
N PHE A 226 -5.48 8.60 2.90
CA PHE A 226 -5.88 7.21 2.69
C PHE A 226 -6.48 6.57 3.96
N LEU A 227 -5.80 6.69 5.10
CA LEU A 227 -6.29 6.11 6.36
C LEU A 227 -7.60 6.74 6.81
N GLN A 228 -7.80 8.04 6.58
CA GLN A 228 -9.04 8.73 6.90
C GLN A 228 -10.20 8.17 6.05
N ASP A 229 -10.03 8.07 4.73
CA ASP A 229 -11.03 7.51 3.82
C ASP A 229 -11.39 6.07 4.18
N GLN A 230 -10.39 5.23 4.50
CA GLN A 230 -10.63 3.85 4.93
C GLN A 230 -11.34 3.78 6.30
N ALA A 231 -11.06 4.71 7.22
CA ALA A 231 -11.76 4.78 8.50
C ALA A 231 -13.23 5.20 8.31
N GLU A 232 -13.51 6.09 7.37
CA GLU A 232 -14.88 6.48 7.01
C GLU A 232 -15.63 5.33 6.33
N LEU A 233 -14.97 4.57 5.47
CA LEU A 233 -15.54 3.37 4.86
C LEU A 233 -15.93 2.34 5.95
N LEU A 234 -15.04 2.08 6.91
CA LEU A 234 -15.36 1.24 8.08
C LEU A 234 -16.55 1.77 8.89
N ALA A 235 -16.67 3.08 9.06
CA ALA A 235 -17.76 3.69 9.82
C ALA A 235 -19.12 3.59 9.11
N LYS A 236 -19.14 3.64 7.77
CA LYS A 236 -20.34 3.45 6.96
C LYS A 236 -20.83 2.00 6.97
N GLY A 237 -19.92 1.03 7.01
CA GLY A 237 -20.25 -0.39 7.17
C GLY A 237 -20.79 -1.06 5.90
N GLU A 238 -20.83 -0.36 4.77
CA GLU A 238 -21.22 -0.90 3.46
C GLU A 238 -20.02 -0.97 2.51
N PRO A 239 -19.74 -2.13 1.87
CA PRO A 239 -18.67 -2.25 0.89
C PRO A 239 -18.97 -1.43 -0.36
N VAL A 240 -17.94 -1.00 -1.08
CA VAL A 240 -18.13 -0.33 -2.38
C VAL A 240 -18.52 -1.39 -3.42
N ALA A 241 -19.56 -1.10 -4.20
CA ALA A 241 -20.05 -1.94 -5.30
C ALA A 241 -19.36 -1.56 -6.62
#